data_AF-A0A7Y9EV19-F1
#
_entry.id   AF-A0A7Y9EV19-F1
#
_cell.length_a   1.000
_cell.length_b   1.000
_cell.length_c   1.000
_cell.angle_alpha   90.00
_cell.angle_beta   90.00
_cell.angle_gamma   90.00
#
_symmetry.space_group_name_H-M   'P 1'
#
loop_
_entity.id
_entity.type
_entity.pdbx_description
1 polymer ?
#
loop_
_entity_poly.entity_id
_entity_poly.type
_entity_poly.pdbx_seq_one_letter_code
_entity_poly.pdbx_strand_id
1 'polypeptide(L)'
;MTMHTGEFALASQLILDSLRERPATEGSQLLPIYGVVIDLLVTLTRPEVVLSLVTPAESERRQVEGLIGLTVGAGKGARTPELEATAARVVRKHRAAMDTAIRMPYSDRATIRRAPFEKGLAEASYREKAALLRHVTRSGRRIEAEDRAVRGAPPSRVVSRRLVPGWADRVTW
;
A
#
# COMPACT_ATOMS: atom_id res chain seq x y z
N MET A 1 -19.74 -0.01 16.39
CA MET A 1 -19.26 0.23 15.02
C MET A 1 -18.94 1.70 14.87
N THR A 2 -17.68 2.10 15.00
CA THR A 2 -17.25 3.48 14.70
C THR A 2 -17.13 3.62 13.19
N MET A 3 -18.03 4.39 12.58
CA MET A 3 -17.96 4.71 11.14
C MET A 3 -16.69 5.54 10.91
N HIS A 4 -15.68 4.89 10.36
CA HIS A 4 -14.43 5.52 9.97
C HIS A 4 -14.74 6.47 8.80
N THR A 5 -14.75 7.77 9.09
CA THR A 5 -15.22 8.83 8.18
C THR A 5 -14.40 8.96 6.90
N GLY A 6 -13.14 8.49 6.90
CA GLY A 6 -12.24 8.60 5.76
C GLY A 6 -12.60 7.66 4.60
N GLU A 7 -13.05 6.45 4.90
CA GLU A 7 -13.39 5.42 3.93
C GLU A 7 -14.70 5.79 3.22
N PHE A 8 -15.70 6.25 3.97
CA PHE A 8 -16.96 6.73 3.41
C PHE A 8 -16.75 7.98 2.54
N ALA A 9 -15.92 8.94 3.00
CA ALA A 9 -15.59 10.12 2.21
C ALA A 9 -14.85 9.75 0.92
N LEU A 10 -13.93 8.77 0.97
CA LEU A 10 -13.23 8.26 -0.21
C LEU A 10 -14.21 7.62 -1.21
N ALA A 11 -15.07 6.71 -0.74
CA ALA A 11 -16.05 6.05 -1.59
C ALA A 11 -17.02 7.07 -2.21
N SER A 12 -17.48 8.05 -1.42
CA SER A 12 -18.33 9.15 -1.89
C SER A 12 -17.67 9.94 -3.01
N GLN A 13 -16.41 10.36 -2.81
CA GLN A 13 -15.67 11.15 -3.79
C GLN A 13 -15.49 10.38 -5.11
N LEU A 14 -15.11 9.10 -5.03
CA LEU A 14 -14.94 8.24 -6.20
C LEU A 14 -16.24 8.10 -7.00
N ILE A 15 -17.36 7.84 -6.32
CA ILE A 15 -18.67 7.73 -6.97
C ILE A 15 -19.08 9.07 -7.61
N LEU A 16 -18.94 10.18 -6.90
CA LEU A 16 -19.27 11.51 -7.44
C LEU A 16 -18.43 11.83 -8.68
N ASP A 17 -17.12 11.58 -8.63
CA ASP A 17 -16.23 11.81 -9.77
C ASP A 17 -16.61 10.91 -10.96
N SER A 18 -17.04 9.66 -10.73
CA SER A 18 -17.53 8.76 -11.78
C SER A 18 -18.87 9.16 -12.42
N LEU A 19 -19.63 10.03 -11.76
CA LEU A 19 -20.96 10.47 -12.21
C LEU A 19 -20.97 11.86 -12.85
N ARG A 20 -19.84 12.60 -12.82
CA ARG A 20 -19.76 14.00 -13.29
C ARG A 20 -20.21 14.23 -14.73
N GLU A 21 -19.99 13.27 -15.63
CA GLU A 21 -20.33 13.40 -17.05
C GLU A 21 -21.76 12.92 -17.38
N ARG A 22 -22.54 12.44 -16.40
CA ARG A 22 -23.94 12.07 -16.68
C ARG A 22 -24.80 13.32 -16.85
N PRO A 23 -25.61 13.41 -17.92
CA PRO A 23 -26.63 14.45 -18.00
C PRO A 23 -27.58 14.28 -16.81
N ALA A 24 -27.79 15.39 -16.07
CA ALA A 24 -28.65 15.42 -14.90
C ALA A 24 -30.08 15.03 -15.29
N THR A 25 -30.40 13.75 -15.14
CA THR A 25 -31.79 13.29 -15.26
C THR A 25 -32.51 13.77 -14.01
N GLU A 26 -33.52 14.60 -14.24
CA GLU A 26 -34.25 15.42 -13.28
C GLU A 26 -34.66 14.65 -12.01
N GLY A 27 -34.34 15.22 -10.85
CA GLY A 27 -35.22 15.16 -9.69
C GLY A 27 -35.30 13.86 -8.85
N SER A 28 -34.21 13.15 -8.53
CA SER A 28 -34.11 12.28 -7.32
C SER A 28 -32.76 11.56 -7.17
N GLN A 29 -31.63 12.24 -7.36
CA GLN A 29 -30.34 11.53 -7.46
C GLN A 29 -29.63 11.26 -6.12
N LEU A 30 -30.02 11.88 -5.00
CA LEU A 30 -29.26 11.75 -3.74
C LEU A 30 -29.54 10.45 -2.97
N LEU A 31 -30.77 9.94 -2.99
CA LEU A 31 -31.13 8.66 -2.35
C LEU A 31 -30.47 7.42 -2.99
N PRO A 32 -30.37 7.27 -4.33
CA PRO A 32 -29.70 6.11 -4.93
C PRO A 32 -28.17 6.13 -4.77
N ILE A 33 -27.53 7.29 -4.56
CA ILE A 33 -26.07 7.39 -4.40
C ILE A 33 -25.62 6.75 -3.09
N TYR A 34 -26.40 6.85 -2.01
CA TYR A 34 -25.99 6.30 -0.72
C TYR A 34 -25.75 4.79 -0.77
N GLY A 35 -26.67 4.02 -1.37
CA GLY A 35 -26.52 2.57 -1.51
C GLY A 35 -25.25 2.19 -2.29
N VAL A 36 -25.02 2.89 -3.40
CA VAL A 36 -23.82 2.72 -4.24
C VAL A 36 -22.53 3.04 -3.47
N VAL A 37 -22.53 4.12 -2.69
CA VAL A 37 -21.37 4.51 -1.86
C VAL A 37 -21.09 3.45 -0.80
N ILE A 38 -22.13 2.90 -0.18
CA ILE A 38 -21.98 1.83 0.81
C ILE A 38 -21.46 0.54 0.14
N ASP A 39 -21.95 0.17 -1.03
CA ASP A 39 -21.46 -0.99 -1.77
C ASP A 39 -19.97 -0.87 -2.13
N LEU A 40 -19.56 0.31 -2.61
CA LEU A 40 -18.15 0.59 -2.88
C LEU A 40 -17.34 0.58 -1.58
N LEU A 41 -17.83 1.20 -0.52
CA LEU A 41 -17.17 1.21 0.80
C LEU A 41 -16.93 -0.20 1.34
N VAL A 42 -17.95 -1.06 1.32
CA VAL A 42 -17.86 -2.45 1.76
C VAL A 42 -16.84 -3.21 0.91
N THR A 43 -16.80 -2.96 -0.40
CA THR A 43 -15.83 -3.59 -1.30
C THR A 43 -14.41 -3.10 -1.02
N LEU A 44 -14.21 -1.79 -0.87
CA LEU A 44 -12.92 -1.16 -0.60
C LEU A 44 -12.36 -1.52 0.78
N THR A 45 -13.18 -1.99 1.72
CA THR A 45 -12.73 -2.40 3.06
C THR A 45 -12.45 -3.90 3.16
N ARG A 46 -12.65 -4.68 2.09
CA ARG A 46 -12.24 -6.09 2.07
C ARG A 46 -10.71 -6.18 2.07
N PRO A 47 -10.09 -6.97 2.98
CA PRO A 47 -8.63 -7.06 3.07
C PRO A 47 -7.93 -7.43 1.77
N GLU A 48 -8.53 -8.33 0.97
CA GLU A 48 -8.00 -8.74 -0.33
C GLU A 48 -7.96 -7.57 -1.32
N VAL A 49 -9.03 -6.79 -1.34
CA VAL A 49 -9.20 -5.64 -2.24
C VAL A 49 -8.19 -4.56 -1.85
N VAL A 50 -8.15 -4.19 -0.57
CA VAL A 50 -7.16 -3.22 -0.08
C VAL A 50 -5.75 -3.66 -0.41
N LEU A 51 -5.39 -4.91 -0.11
CA LEU A 51 -4.05 -5.41 -0.35
C LEU A 51 -3.68 -5.31 -1.84
N SER A 52 -4.61 -5.66 -2.75
CA SER A 52 -4.38 -5.50 -4.19
C SER A 52 -4.15 -4.05 -4.62
N LEU A 53 -4.82 -3.08 -3.97
CA LEU A 53 -4.73 -1.65 -4.28
C LEU A 53 -3.47 -0.97 -3.70
N VAL A 54 -2.90 -1.51 -2.62
CA VAL A 54 -1.80 -0.84 -1.89
C VAL A 54 -0.47 -1.59 -1.92
N THR A 55 -0.47 -2.86 -2.35
CA THR A 55 0.76 -3.68 -2.37
C THR A 55 1.83 -3.06 -3.28
N PRO A 56 3.05 -2.81 -2.77
CA PRO A 56 4.12 -2.21 -3.58
C PRO A 56 4.53 -3.08 -4.77
N ALA A 57 4.35 -4.41 -4.66
CA ALA A 57 4.75 -5.38 -5.68
C ALA A 57 3.92 -5.31 -6.98
N GLU A 58 2.71 -4.76 -6.92
CA GLU A 58 1.88 -4.54 -8.10
C GLU A 58 2.17 -3.19 -8.76
N SER A 59 1.96 -3.12 -10.08
CA SER A 59 2.10 -1.88 -10.84
C SER A 59 1.07 -0.85 -10.38
N GLU A 60 1.51 0.39 -10.12
CA GLU A 60 0.62 1.51 -9.79
C GLU A 60 -0.49 1.67 -10.84
N ARG A 61 -0.16 1.56 -12.13
CA ARG A 61 -1.15 1.63 -13.21
C ARG A 61 -2.25 0.59 -13.04
N ARG A 62 -1.90 -0.67 -12.75
CA ARG A 62 -2.89 -1.74 -12.54
C ARG A 62 -3.79 -1.47 -11.34
N GLN A 63 -3.24 -0.88 -10.28
CA GLN A 63 -4.01 -0.54 -9.09
C GLN A 63 -4.96 0.62 -9.33
N VAL A 64 -4.53 1.62 -10.09
CA VAL A 64 -5.40 2.73 -10.54
C VAL A 64 -6.53 2.19 -11.40
N GLU A 65 -6.24 1.34 -12.38
CA GLU A 65 -7.26 0.68 -13.21
C GLU A 65 -8.21 -0.17 -12.38
N GLY A 66 -7.71 -0.92 -11.40
CA GLY A 66 -8.52 -1.69 -10.46
C GLY A 66 -9.48 -0.80 -9.65
N LEU A 67 -8.99 0.32 -9.12
CA LEU A 67 -9.82 1.27 -8.35
C LEU A 67 -10.89 1.93 -9.22
N ILE A 68 -10.54 2.31 -10.46
CA ILE A 68 -11.50 2.85 -11.44
C ILE A 68 -12.57 1.80 -11.74
N GLY A 69 -12.16 0.56 -12.04
CA GLY A 69 -13.08 -0.54 -12.36
C GLY A 69 -14.05 -0.86 -11.22
N LEU A 70 -13.57 -0.88 -9.98
CA LEU A 70 -14.42 -1.07 -8.79
C LEU A 70 -15.43 0.07 -8.64
N THR A 71 -14.98 1.31 -8.83
CA THR A 71 -15.83 2.51 -8.70
C THR A 71 -16.93 2.53 -9.77
N VAL A 72 -16.55 2.34 -11.04
CA VAL A 72 -17.47 2.31 -12.17
C VAL A 72 -18.44 1.14 -12.04
N GLY A 73 -17.96 -0.04 -11.64
CA GLY A 73 -18.78 -1.22 -11.41
C GLY A 73 -19.82 -1.03 -10.31
N ALA A 74 -19.44 -0.41 -9.19
CA ALA A 74 -20.35 -0.14 -8.08
C ALA A 74 -21.42 0.91 -8.43
N GLY A 75 -21.01 2.04 -9.03
CA GLY A 75 -21.94 3.15 -9.32
C GLY A 75 -22.65 3.09 -10.66
N LYS A 76 -22.33 2.10 -11.50
CA LYS A 76 -22.67 2.11 -12.92
C LYS A 76 -22.27 3.45 -13.56
N GLY A 77 -21.17 4.04 -13.10
CA GLY A 77 -20.69 5.36 -13.52
C GLY A 77 -19.92 5.28 -14.84
N ALA A 78 -19.16 6.32 -15.15
CA ALA A 78 -18.24 6.35 -16.27
C ALA A 78 -16.80 6.58 -15.79
N ARG A 79 -15.84 6.23 -16.64
CA ARG A 79 -14.45 6.62 -16.47
C ARG A 79 -14.31 8.07 -16.89
N THR A 80 -14.19 8.97 -15.93
CA THR A 80 -14.02 10.41 -16.13
C THR A 80 -12.57 10.83 -15.83
N PRO A 81 -12.07 11.95 -16.39
CA PRO A 81 -10.74 12.49 -16.06
C PRO A 81 -10.57 12.76 -14.55
N GLU A 82 -11.63 13.20 -13.86
CA GLU A 82 -11.61 13.43 -12.43
C GLU A 82 -11.50 12.13 -11.64
N LEU A 83 -12.19 11.07 -12.08
CA LEU A 83 -12.06 9.76 -11.47
C LEU A 83 -10.64 9.22 -11.63
N GLU A 84 -10.04 9.35 -12.81
CA GLU A 84 -8.65 8.96 -13.03
C GLU A 84 -7.68 9.70 -12.10
N ALA A 85 -7.81 11.03 -12.01
CA ALA A 85 -6.98 11.85 -11.16
C ALA A 85 -7.15 11.50 -9.67
N THR A 86 -8.39 11.30 -9.23
CA THR A 86 -8.69 10.88 -7.85
C THR A 86 -8.15 9.48 -7.56
N ALA A 87 -8.36 8.51 -8.46
CA ALA A 87 -7.87 7.15 -8.28
C ALA A 87 -6.34 7.10 -8.22
N ALA A 88 -5.65 7.80 -9.11
CA ALA A 88 -4.18 7.91 -9.10
C ALA A 88 -3.66 8.51 -7.79
N ARG A 89 -4.28 9.60 -7.33
CA ARG A 89 -3.91 10.24 -6.05
C ARG A 89 -4.11 9.29 -4.87
N VAL A 90 -5.23 8.57 -4.83
CA VAL A 90 -5.56 7.63 -3.76
C VAL A 90 -4.55 6.47 -3.74
N VAL A 91 -4.29 5.84 -4.88
CA VAL A 91 -3.35 4.71 -4.97
C VAL A 91 -1.96 5.15 -4.56
N ARG A 92 -1.41 6.25 -5.11
CA ARG A 92 -0.08 6.75 -4.73
C ARG A 92 0.04 6.99 -3.23
N LYS A 93 -0.95 7.65 -2.65
CA LYS A 93 -0.98 7.96 -1.23
C LYS A 93 -0.98 6.70 -0.36
N HIS A 94 -1.81 5.72 -0.69
CA HIS A 94 -1.91 4.50 0.10
C HIS A 94 -0.69 3.59 -0.10
N ARG A 95 -0.11 3.54 -1.30
CA ARG A 95 1.17 2.86 -1.55
C ARG A 95 2.31 3.46 -0.73
N ALA A 96 2.43 4.79 -0.71
CA ALA A 96 3.46 5.49 0.07
C ALA A 96 3.29 5.25 1.58
N ALA A 97 2.05 5.26 2.07
CA ALA A 97 1.75 4.92 3.46
C ALA A 97 2.09 3.45 3.79
N MET A 98 1.85 2.53 2.85
CA MET A 98 2.21 1.12 3.00
C MET A 98 3.74 0.94 3.06
N ASP A 99 4.49 1.61 2.19
CA ASP A 99 5.97 1.59 2.24
C ASP A 99 6.49 2.18 3.56
N THR A 100 5.87 3.25 4.05
CA THR A 100 6.17 3.84 5.36
C THR A 100 5.91 2.84 6.49
N ALA A 101 4.79 2.11 6.46
CA ALA A 101 4.46 1.09 7.44
C ALA A 101 5.51 -0.05 7.46
N ILE A 102 5.95 -0.49 6.28
CA ILE A 102 6.95 -1.55 6.09
C ILE A 102 8.33 -1.16 6.63
N ARG A 103 8.70 0.10 6.45
CA ARG A 103 10.02 0.63 6.81
C ARG A 103 10.03 1.29 8.19
N MET A 104 8.92 1.28 8.91
CA MET A 104 8.79 2.02 10.16
C MET A 104 9.81 1.53 11.19
N PRO A 105 10.67 2.41 11.74
CA PRO A 105 11.60 2.03 12.77
C PRO A 105 10.87 1.74 14.08
N TYR A 106 11.43 0.87 14.92
CA TYR A 106 10.85 0.52 16.22
C TYR A 106 10.77 1.73 17.17
N SER A 107 11.74 2.64 17.05
CA SER A 107 11.83 3.93 17.72
C SER A 107 12.62 4.91 16.85
N ASP A 108 12.52 6.21 17.12
CA ASP A 108 13.15 7.26 16.31
C ASP A 108 14.69 7.13 16.19
N ARG A 109 15.32 6.44 17.15
CA ARG A 109 16.78 6.19 17.17
C ARG A 109 17.17 4.79 16.68
N ALA A 110 16.20 3.92 16.36
CA ALA A 110 16.48 2.57 15.90
C ALA A 110 16.92 2.62 14.42
N THR A 111 18.17 2.23 14.16
CA THR A 111 18.73 2.16 12.79
C THR A 111 18.46 0.84 12.08
N ILE A 112 18.22 -0.24 12.83
CA ILE A 112 18.08 -1.61 12.29
C ILE A 112 16.73 -2.23 12.65
N ARG A 113 16.24 -2.00 13.88
CA ARG A 113 15.03 -2.66 14.37
C ARG A 113 13.79 -1.96 13.84
N ARG A 114 12.96 -2.69 13.08
CA ARG A 114 11.66 -2.21 12.58
C ARG A 114 10.53 -2.44 13.60
N ALA A 115 9.49 -1.62 13.51
CA ALA A 115 8.27 -1.79 14.28
C ALA A 115 7.52 -3.05 13.82
N PRO A 116 6.71 -3.69 14.71
CA PRO A 116 5.75 -4.70 14.28
C PRO A 116 4.85 -4.14 13.17
N PHE A 117 4.57 -4.94 12.14
CA PHE A 117 3.87 -4.49 10.94
C PHE A 117 2.50 -3.85 11.24
N GLU A 118 1.72 -4.43 12.15
CA GLU A 118 0.42 -3.90 12.60
C GLU A 118 0.55 -2.51 13.23
N LYS A 119 1.61 -2.28 14.03
CA LYS A 119 1.91 -0.96 14.61
C LYS A 119 2.32 0.02 13.52
N GLY A 120 3.15 -0.43 12.57
CA GLY A 120 3.54 0.35 11.40
C GLY A 120 2.35 0.81 10.56
N LEU A 121 1.40 -0.10 10.32
CA LEU A 121 0.16 0.17 9.61
C LEU A 121 -0.73 1.20 10.33
N ALA A 122 -0.94 1.02 11.64
CA ALA A 122 -1.78 1.92 12.42
C ALA A 122 -1.23 3.35 12.39
N GLU A 123 0.08 3.49 12.61
CA GLU A 123 0.76 4.78 12.64
C GLU A 123 0.81 5.42 11.25
N ALA A 124 1.15 4.65 10.19
CA ALA A 124 1.17 5.17 8.83
C ALA A 124 -0.23 5.56 8.33
N SER A 125 -1.26 4.75 8.65
CA SER A 125 -2.65 5.08 8.33
C SER A 125 -3.08 6.40 8.97
N TYR A 126 -2.67 6.63 10.22
CA TYR A 126 -2.95 7.88 10.93
C TYR A 126 -2.20 9.07 10.35
N ARG A 127 -0.86 9.00 10.25
CA ARG A 127 0.00 10.09 9.76
C ARG A 127 -0.37 10.52 8.34
N GLU A 128 -0.53 9.55 7.45
CA GLU A 128 -0.82 9.81 6.05
C GLU A 128 -2.30 10.04 5.79
N LYS A 129 -3.19 9.83 6.77
CA LYS A 129 -4.65 9.79 6.55
C LYS A 129 -5.02 8.79 5.42
N ALA A 130 -4.37 7.62 5.44
CA ALA A 130 -4.55 6.56 4.47
C ALA A 130 -5.51 5.52 5.05
N ALA A 131 -6.81 5.79 4.92
CA ALA A 131 -7.85 5.11 5.68
C ALA A 131 -7.96 3.62 5.34
N LEU A 132 -7.73 3.24 4.07
CA LEU A 132 -7.83 1.83 3.65
C LEU A 132 -6.79 0.94 4.33
N LEU A 133 -5.64 1.48 4.75
CA LEU A 133 -4.58 0.70 5.42
C LEU A 133 -5.07 -0.01 6.69
N ARG A 134 -6.10 0.51 7.36
CA ARG A 134 -6.67 -0.11 8.57
C ARG A 134 -7.22 -1.51 8.32
N HIS A 135 -7.55 -1.82 7.07
CA HIS A 135 -8.12 -3.11 6.66
C HIS A 135 -7.06 -4.04 6.06
N VAL A 136 -5.78 -3.63 6.05
CA VAL A 136 -4.67 -4.50 5.66
C VAL A 136 -4.33 -5.43 6.82
N THR A 137 -4.51 -6.73 6.64
CA THR A 137 -4.21 -7.74 7.66
C THR A 137 -2.82 -8.36 7.50
N ARG A 138 -2.13 -8.09 6.39
CA ARG A 138 -0.78 -8.61 6.09
C ARG A 138 -0.06 -7.76 5.06
N SER A 139 1.27 -7.77 5.09
CA SER A 139 2.13 -6.94 4.23
C SER A 139 2.10 -7.32 2.74
N GLY A 140 1.56 -8.48 2.38
CA GLY A 140 1.66 -9.06 1.04
C GLY A 140 2.93 -9.90 0.90
N ARG A 141 2.92 -10.83 -0.07
CA ARG A 141 3.78 -12.03 -0.10
C ARG A 141 5.28 -11.80 -0.38
N ARG A 142 5.85 -10.60 -0.23
CA ARG A 142 7.22 -10.33 -0.75
C ARG A 142 8.09 -9.27 -0.08
N ILE A 143 7.76 -8.81 1.12
CA ILE A 143 8.59 -7.81 1.82
C ILE A 143 9.49 -8.43 2.90
N GLU A 144 9.19 -9.65 3.35
CA GLU A 144 10.03 -10.36 4.33
C GLU A 144 11.33 -10.92 3.76
N ALA A 145 11.52 -10.89 2.43
CA ALA A 145 12.67 -11.50 1.78
C ALA A 145 13.95 -10.65 1.82
N GLU A 146 13.86 -9.33 2.01
CA GLU A 146 15.05 -8.46 2.01
C GLU A 146 15.76 -8.37 3.37
N ASP A 147 15.10 -8.64 4.49
CA ASP A 147 15.71 -8.49 5.83
C ASP A 147 16.52 -9.73 6.30
N ARG A 148 16.67 -10.77 5.45
CA ARG A 148 17.51 -11.96 5.77
C ARG A 148 18.98 -11.90 5.30
N ALA A 149 19.40 -10.83 4.64
CA ALA A 149 20.81 -10.54 4.38
C ALA A 149 21.05 -9.10 4.83
N VAL A 150 21.64 -8.81 5.98
CA VAL A 150 23.07 -8.93 6.25
C VAL A 150 23.25 -9.03 7.78
N ARG A 151 23.51 -10.23 8.31
CA ARG A 151 24.27 -10.32 9.56
C ARG A 151 25.70 -9.92 9.21
N GLY A 152 26.03 -8.64 9.33
CA GLY A 152 27.41 -8.21 9.37
C GLY A 152 28.09 -8.97 10.50
N ALA A 153 29.15 -9.72 10.19
CA ALA A 153 29.95 -10.38 11.20
C ALA A 153 30.41 -9.33 12.24
N PRO A 154 30.40 -9.62 13.54
CA PRO A 154 30.89 -8.68 14.55
C PRO A 154 32.32 -8.23 14.22
N PRO A 155 32.65 -6.93 14.29
CA PRO A 155 34.00 -6.43 14.06
C PRO A 155 34.89 -6.68 15.29
N SER A 156 34.93 -7.92 15.77
CA SER A 156 35.79 -8.33 16.90
C SER A 156 35.99 -9.85 16.94
N ARG A 157 36.58 -10.40 15.88
CA ARG A 157 37.38 -11.63 16.02
C ARG A 157 38.42 -11.65 14.91
N VAL A 158 39.67 -11.52 15.34
CA VAL A 158 40.88 -11.66 14.53
C VAL A 158 40.76 -12.95 13.69
N VAL A 159 40.52 -12.79 12.39
CA VAL A 159 40.67 -13.90 11.46
C VAL A 159 42.16 -13.95 11.11
N SER A 160 42.87 -14.87 11.77
CA SER A 160 44.23 -15.23 11.39
C SER A 160 44.23 -15.59 9.90
N ARG A 161 44.96 -14.80 9.11
CA ARG A 161 45.24 -15.02 7.70
C ARG A 161 46.01 -16.34 7.56
N ARG A 162 45.30 -17.47 7.45
CA ARG A 162 45.93 -18.75 7.05
C ARG A 162 46.10 -18.74 5.54
N LEU A 163 47.35 -18.46 5.17
CA LEU A 163 48.04 -18.86 3.96
C LEU A 163 47.36 -20.05 3.26
N VAL A 164 47.01 -19.86 1.99
CA VAL A 164 46.80 -20.98 1.07
C VAL A 164 48.21 -21.45 0.63
N PRO A 165 48.56 -22.74 0.82
CA PRO A 165 49.83 -23.27 0.36
C PRO A 165 49.75 -23.48 -1.16
N GLY A 166 50.58 -22.75 -1.90
CA GLY A 166 50.70 -22.88 -3.35
C GLY A 166 51.79 -22.01 -3.98
N TRP A 167 52.63 -21.36 -3.16
CA TRP A 167 53.67 -20.44 -3.62
C TRP A 167 55.07 -21.10 -3.69
N ALA A 168 55.19 -22.37 -3.30
CA ALA A 168 56.47 -23.08 -3.20
C ALA A 168 56.73 -24.12 -4.32
N ASP A 169 55.87 -24.23 -5.34
CA ASP A 169 56.02 -25.22 -6.42
C ASP A 169 56.50 -24.64 -7.76
N ARG A 170 57.08 -23.44 -7.78
CA ARG A 170 57.79 -22.93 -8.97
C ARG A 170 59.10 -22.26 -8.59
N VAL A 171 60.07 -23.10 -8.22
CA VAL A 171 61.50 -22.75 -8.29
C VAL A 171 62.20 -23.82 -9.12
N THR A 172 62.61 -23.43 -10.33
CA THR A 172 63.75 -24.03 -11.04
C THR A 172 64.60 -22.84 -11.49
N TRP A 173 65.88 -22.87 -11.08
CA TRP A 173 66.89 -21.83 -11.25
C TRP A 173 67.09 -21.38 -12.69
#